data_AF-A0A061QN77-F1
#
_entry.id   AF-A0A061QN77-F1
#
_cell.length_a   1.000
_cell.length_b   1.000
_cell.length_c   1.000
_cell.angle_alpha   90.00
_cell.angle_beta   90.00
_cell.angle_gamma   90.00
#
_symmetry.space_group_name_H-M   'P 1'
#
loop_
_entity.id
_entity.type
_entity.pdbx_description
1 polymer ?
#
loop_
_entity_poly.entity_id
_entity_poly.type
_entity_poly.pdbx_seq_one_letter_code
_entity_poly.pdbx_strand_id
1 'polypeptide(L)'
;MAQERERYHRFLEEEIQDEYAWERHMAKERQFWDNLLTWISFFSFSALWQIIVPVSFILGIVVPMVISWLWWDNGFLSPVAIPLYLVIPFKYGLISKWVWLI
;
A
#
# COMPACT_ATOMS: atom_id res chain seq x y z
N MET A 1 -11.84 51.24 -10.07
CA MET A 1 -10.42 51.28 -10.49
C MET A 1 -9.46 50.69 -9.46
N ALA A 2 -9.24 51.28 -8.27
CA ALA A 2 -8.33 50.69 -7.26
C ALA A 2 -8.94 49.45 -6.56
N GLN A 3 -10.21 49.53 -6.15
CA GLN A 3 -10.93 48.43 -5.49
C GLN A 3 -11.18 47.20 -6.40
N GLU A 4 -11.33 47.40 -7.72
CA GLU A 4 -11.47 46.29 -8.66
C GLU A 4 -10.17 45.50 -8.82
N ARG A 5 -9.02 46.18 -8.75
CA ARG A 5 -7.70 45.54 -8.79
C ARG A 5 -7.45 44.68 -7.55
N GLU A 6 -7.81 45.17 -6.36
CA GLU A 6 -7.70 44.40 -5.12
C GLU A 6 -8.63 43.18 -5.09
N ARG A 7 -9.83 43.29 -5.69
CA ARG A 7 -10.76 42.17 -5.80
C ARG A 7 -10.27 41.11 -6.78
N TYR A 8 -9.66 41.56 -7.89
CA TYR A 8 -9.07 40.68 -8.89
C TYR A 8 -7.84 39.93 -8.35
N HIS A 9 -6.98 40.61 -7.57
CA HIS A 9 -5.83 39.96 -6.92
C HIS A 9 -6.24 38.91 -5.89
N ARG A 10 -7.27 39.19 -5.07
CA ARG A 10 -7.79 38.20 -4.12
C ARG A 10 -8.38 36.98 -4.81
N PHE A 11 -9.12 37.18 -5.91
CA PHE A 11 -9.65 36.07 -6.70
C PHE A 11 -8.54 35.18 -7.27
N LEU A 12 -7.48 35.79 -7.82
CA LEU A 12 -6.31 35.05 -8.32
C LEU A 12 -5.58 34.29 -7.20
N GLU A 13 -5.44 34.87 -6.01
CA GLU A 13 -4.81 34.17 -4.88
C GLU A 13 -5.62 32.96 -4.42
N GLU A 14 -6.94 33.05 -4.36
CA GLU A 14 -7.82 31.91 -4.03
C GLU A 14 -7.72 30.82 -5.11
N GLU A 15 -7.76 31.20 -6.39
CA GLU A 15 -7.70 30.25 -7.52
C GLU A 15 -6.35 29.50 -7.57
N ILE A 16 -5.23 30.21 -7.33
CA ILE A 16 -3.89 29.59 -7.24
C ILE A 16 -3.80 28.63 -6.04
N GLN A 17 -4.38 28.99 -4.89
CA GLN A 17 -4.36 28.12 -3.72
C GLN A 17 -5.16 26.83 -3.95
N ASP A 18 -6.31 26.93 -4.61
CA ASP A 18 -7.13 25.77 -4.98
C ASP A 18 -6.42 24.88 -6.00
N GLU A 19 -5.76 25.47 -7.00
CA GLU A 19 -4.98 24.72 -7.99
C GLU A 19 -3.79 24.00 -7.33
N TYR A 20 -3.07 24.65 -6.42
CA TYR A 20 -2.00 24.03 -5.64
C TYR A 20 -2.47 22.94 -4.68
N ALA A 21 -3.67 23.10 -4.12
CA ALA A 21 -4.29 22.09 -3.26
C ALA A 21 -4.69 20.86 -4.08
N TRP A 22 -5.27 21.09 -5.26
CA TRP A 22 -5.63 20.06 -6.22
C TRP A 22 -4.41 19.28 -6.71
N GLU A 23 -3.34 19.97 -7.13
CA GLU A 23 -2.11 19.32 -7.58
C GLU A 23 -1.47 18.45 -6.50
N ARG A 24 -1.44 18.93 -5.25
CA ARG A 24 -0.92 18.14 -4.12
C ARG A 24 -1.76 16.91 -3.82
N HIS A 25 -3.08 16.98 -3.95
CA HIS A 25 -3.95 15.82 -3.79
C HIS A 25 -3.73 14.82 -4.93
N MET A 26 -3.72 15.31 -6.17
CA MET A 26 -3.52 14.51 -7.38
C MET A 26 -2.14 13.86 -7.44
N ALA A 27 -1.10 14.50 -6.90
CA ALA A 27 0.24 13.92 -6.86
C ALA A 27 0.29 12.60 -6.06
N LYS A 28 -0.42 12.52 -4.93
CA LYS A 28 -0.50 11.28 -4.12
C LYS A 28 -1.30 10.20 -4.84
N GLU A 29 -2.42 10.56 -5.45
CA GLU A 29 -3.23 9.62 -6.21
C GLU A 29 -2.45 9.09 -7.42
N ARG A 30 -1.78 9.96 -8.17
CA ARG A 30 -0.96 9.56 -9.32
C ARG A 30 0.18 8.63 -8.88
N GLN A 31 0.85 8.92 -7.77
CA GLN A 31 1.87 8.03 -7.22
C GLN A 31 1.31 6.67 -6.81
N PHE A 32 0.07 6.61 -6.30
CA PHE A 32 -0.61 5.35 -6.03
C PHE A 32 -0.89 4.56 -7.32
N TRP A 33 -1.43 5.22 -8.36
CA TRP A 33 -1.73 4.60 -9.65
C TRP A 33 -0.48 4.12 -10.39
N ASP A 34 0.60 4.90 -10.35
CA ASP A 34 1.90 4.52 -10.95
C ASP A 34 2.49 3.28 -10.28
N ASN A 35 2.29 3.15 -8.97
CA ASN A 35 2.76 1.99 -8.21
C ASN A 35 1.78 0.81 -8.23
N LEU A 36 0.55 0.98 -8.72
CA LEU A 36 -0.49 -0.05 -8.66
C LEU A 36 -0.07 -1.34 -9.38
N LEU A 37 0.52 -1.23 -10.56
CA LEU A 37 1.01 -2.40 -11.31
C LEU A 37 2.13 -3.14 -10.56
N THR A 38 3.03 -2.40 -9.93
CA THR A 38 4.08 -2.94 -9.06
C THR A 38 3.45 -3.64 -7.86
N TRP A 39 2.45 -3.05 -7.22
CA TRP A 39 1.72 -3.67 -6.12
C TRP A 39 1.03 -4.98 -6.52
N ILE A 40 0.34 -5.00 -7.66
CA ILE A 40 -0.35 -6.20 -8.15
C ILE A 40 0.64 -7.34 -8.47
N SER A 41 1.79 -7.02 -9.06
CA SER A 41 2.80 -8.02 -9.40
C SER A 41 3.46 -8.62 -8.16
N PHE A 42 3.86 -7.80 -7.17
CA PHE A 42 4.37 -8.28 -5.89
C PHE A 42 3.32 -9.06 -5.10
N PHE A 43 2.07 -8.59 -5.09
CA PHE A 43 0.95 -9.29 -4.45
C PHE A 43 0.77 -10.69 -5.04
N SER A 44 0.67 -10.78 -6.37
CA SER A 44 0.46 -12.05 -7.07
C SER A 44 1.62 -13.01 -6.86
N PHE A 45 2.86 -12.51 -6.93
CA PHE A 45 4.05 -13.32 -6.70
C PHE A 45 4.13 -13.84 -5.26
N SER A 46 3.85 -12.97 -4.27
CA SER A 46 3.86 -13.36 -2.85
C SER A 46 2.77 -14.38 -2.51
N ALA A 47 1.58 -14.25 -3.11
CA ALA A 47 0.49 -15.20 -2.96
C ALA A 47 0.83 -16.56 -3.56
N LEU A 48 1.37 -16.59 -4.79
CA LEU A 48 1.81 -17.83 -5.46
C LEU A 48 2.94 -18.52 -4.67
N TRP A 49 3.92 -17.75 -4.20
CA TRP A 49 5.01 -18.26 -3.38
C TRP A 49 4.50 -18.94 -2.11
N GLN A 50 3.52 -18.33 -1.41
CA GLN A 50 2.94 -18.92 -0.21
C GLN A 50 2.13 -20.18 -0.46
N ILE A 51 1.52 -20.32 -1.63
CA ILE A 51 0.79 -21.55 -2.01
C ILE A 51 1.78 -22.69 -2.27
N ILE A 52 2.88 -22.43 -2.98
CA ILE A 52 3.83 -23.45 -3.43
C ILE A 52 4.77 -23.89 -2.30
N VAL A 53 5.24 -22.95 -1.48
CA VAL A 53 6.27 -23.25 -0.47
C VAL A 53 5.61 -23.61 0.86
N PRO A 54 5.91 -24.79 1.44
CA PRO A 54 5.49 -25.15 2.79
C PRO A 54 6.36 -24.38 3.80
N VAL A 55 6.21 -23.07 3.83
CA VAL A 55 6.86 -22.21 4.81
C VAL A 55 6.24 -22.51 6.18
N SER A 56 7.06 -22.76 7.18
CA SER A 56 6.61 -22.85 8.57
C SER A 56 5.94 -21.53 8.98
N PHE A 57 4.88 -21.58 9.78
CA PHE A 57 4.02 -20.43 10.13
C PHE A 57 4.82 -19.18 10.53
N ILE A 58 5.87 -19.38 11.33
CA ILE A 58 6.76 -18.32 11.80
C ILE A 58 7.55 -17.71 10.65
N LEU A 59 8.18 -18.52 9.79
CA LEU A 59 8.94 -18.01 8.64
C LEU A 59 8.03 -17.36 7.60
N GLY A 60 6.78 -17.84 7.47
CA GLY A 60 5.77 -17.27 6.60
C GLY A 60 5.43 -15.84 6.97
N ILE A 61 5.41 -15.51 8.27
CA ILE A 61 5.14 -14.15 8.77
C ILE A 61 6.42 -13.31 8.79
N VAL A 62 7.50 -13.84 9.36
CA VAL A 62 8.72 -13.07 9.67
C VAL A 62 9.45 -12.61 8.40
N VAL A 63 9.67 -13.51 7.43
CA VAL A 63 10.45 -13.18 6.21
C VAL A 63 9.85 -11.99 5.46
N PRO A 64 8.57 -12.01 5.09
CA PRO A 64 7.98 -10.89 4.40
C PRO A 64 7.74 -9.65 5.27
N MET A 65 7.60 -9.79 6.59
CA MET A 65 7.57 -8.64 7.49
C MET A 65 8.94 -7.91 7.49
N VAL A 66 10.05 -8.66 7.41
CA VAL A 66 11.40 -8.09 7.24
C VAL A 66 11.57 -7.45 5.86
N ILE A 67 11.15 -8.12 4.78
CA ILE A 67 11.21 -7.56 3.41
C ILE A 67 10.38 -6.27 3.32
N SER A 68 9.17 -6.29 3.88
CA SER A 68 8.28 -5.14 3.99
C SER A 68 8.93 -3.98 4.74
N TRP A 69 9.61 -4.27 5.85
CA TRP A 69 10.27 -3.26 6.65
C TRP A 69 11.45 -2.62 5.92
N LEU A 70 12.23 -3.41 5.18
CA LEU A 70 13.39 -2.92 4.42
C LEU A 70 13.02 -2.10 3.17
N TRP A 71 11.87 -2.36 2.54
CA TRP A 71 11.52 -1.75 1.24
C TRP A 71 10.47 -0.64 1.32
N TRP A 72 9.60 -0.65 2.33
CA TRP A 72 8.46 0.27 2.39
C TRP A 72 8.40 1.12 3.67
N ASP A 73 9.42 1.04 4.54
CA ASP A 73 9.51 1.69 5.87
C ASP A 73 8.33 1.38 6.83
N ASN A 74 7.32 0.65 6.36
CA ASN A 74 6.08 0.40 7.06
C ASN A 74 5.70 -1.08 6.92
N GLY A 75 6.12 -1.87 7.92
CA GLY A 75 6.01 -3.33 7.97
C GLY A 75 4.58 -3.88 7.85
N PHE A 76 3.56 -3.07 8.18
CA PHE A 76 2.17 -3.52 8.28
C PHE A 76 1.31 -3.18 7.05
N LEU A 77 1.67 -2.15 6.29
CA LEU A 77 0.87 -1.61 5.17
C LEU A 77 1.56 -1.75 3.82
N SER A 78 2.53 -2.66 3.70
CA SER A 78 3.22 -2.89 2.44
C SER A 78 2.42 -3.81 1.51
N PRO A 79 2.69 -3.74 0.19
CA PRO A 79 2.14 -4.67 -0.80
C PRO A 79 2.54 -6.13 -0.56
N VAL A 80 3.50 -6.39 0.33
CA VAL A 80 3.91 -7.73 0.73
C VAL A 80 3.15 -8.18 1.99
N ALA A 81 2.96 -7.28 2.96
CA ALA A 81 2.30 -7.56 4.24
C ALA A 81 0.79 -7.82 4.10
N ILE A 82 0.10 -7.05 3.26
CA ILE A 82 -1.35 -7.21 3.01
C ILE A 82 -1.71 -8.63 2.50
N PRO A 83 -1.05 -9.17 1.45
CA PRO A 83 -1.32 -10.52 0.99
C PRO A 83 -1.04 -11.58 2.07
N LEU A 84 -0.07 -11.37 2.95
CA LEU A 84 0.14 -12.28 4.08
C LEU A 84 -1.03 -12.32 5.02
N TYR A 85 -1.51 -11.18 5.47
CA TYR A 85 -2.65 -11.15 6.38
C TYR A 85 -3.89 -11.79 5.77
N LEU A 86 -4.02 -11.76 4.44
CA LEU A 86 -5.08 -12.45 3.70
C LEU A 86 -4.84 -13.97 3.57
N VAL A 87 -3.61 -14.38 3.24
CA VAL A 87 -3.29 -15.79 2.94
C VAL A 87 -3.02 -16.61 4.20
N ILE A 88 -2.45 -16.03 5.26
CA ILE A 88 -2.18 -16.71 6.54
C ILE A 88 -3.44 -17.36 7.14
N PRO A 89 -4.57 -16.66 7.34
CA PRO A 89 -5.78 -17.29 7.86
C PRO A 89 -6.36 -18.32 6.89
N PHE A 90 -6.14 -18.18 5.58
CA PHE A 90 -6.58 -19.17 4.60
C PHE A 90 -5.73 -20.44 4.63
N LYS A 91 -4.40 -20.29 4.62
CA LYS A 91 -3.43 -21.37 4.67
C LYS A 91 -3.45 -22.07 6.03
N TYR A 92 -3.40 -21.34 7.13
CA TYR A 92 -3.29 -21.94 8.46
C TYR A 92 -4.63 -22.04 9.20
N GLY A 93 -5.67 -21.31 8.82
CA GLY A 93 -7.01 -21.49 9.38
C GLY A 93 -7.70 -22.76 8.83
N LEU A 94 -7.55 -23.07 7.53
CA LEU A 94 -7.98 -24.34 6.96
C LEU A 94 -7.11 -25.53 7.41
N ILE A 95 -5.80 -25.31 7.59
CA ILE A 95 -4.85 -26.35 8.03
C ILE A 95 -4.73 -26.41 9.57
N SER A 96 -5.43 -25.54 10.33
CA SER A 96 -5.37 -25.51 11.82
C SER A 96 -5.83 -26.80 12.49
N LYS A 97 -6.58 -27.65 11.79
CA LYS A 97 -6.90 -29.01 12.26
C LYS A 97 -5.72 -29.99 12.17
N TRP A 98 -4.67 -29.68 11.41
CA TRP A 98 -3.58 -30.60 11.08
C TRP A 98 -2.20 -30.16 11.57
N VAL A 99 -1.97 -28.86 11.83
CA VAL A 99 -0.66 -28.37 12.33
C VAL A 99 -0.47 -28.59 13.84
N TRP A 100 -1.53 -28.92 14.60
CA TRP A 100 -1.40 -29.29 16.02
C TRP A 100 -0.94 -30.75 16.27
N LEU A 101 -0.63 -31.52 15.21
CA LEU A 101 -0.26 -32.95 15.30
C LEU A 101 1.19 -33.28 14.89
N ILE A 102 2.06 -32.28 14.70
CA ILE A 102 3.51 -32.44 14.51
C ILE A 102 4.23 -31.56 15.52
#